data_AF-A0A9D8XVY6-F1
#
_entry.id   AF-A0A9D8XVY6-F1
#
_cell.length_a   1.000
_cell.length_b   1.000
_cell.length_c   1.000
_cell.angle_alpha   90.00
_cell.angle_beta   90.00
_cell.angle_gamma   90.00
#
_symmetry.space_group_name_H-M   'P 1'
#
loop_
_entity.id
_entity.type
_entity.pdbx_description
1 polymer ?
#
loop_
_entity_poly.entity_id
_entity_poly.type
_entity_poly.pdbx_seq_one_letter_code
_entity_poly.pdbx_strand_id
1 'polypeptide(L)'
;MQKVKIPQKVDPRYTAAKRLDYVGIIPKEKLERLQSIVEEIVEDAEVNLTFGVDLQGITAIEGSVGTAVKCVCQRCGELFDLKISSQIRYTPDLKKVEELGLEDL
;
A
#
# COMPACT_ATOMS: atom_id res chain seq x y z
N MET A 1 -12.97 -15.84 -1.25
CA MET A 1 -12.87 -14.69 -0.32
C MET A 1 -13.43 -13.47 -1.04
N GLN A 2 -14.34 -12.73 -0.41
CA GLN A 2 -14.95 -11.55 -1.01
C GLN A 2 -13.94 -10.40 -0.98
N LYS A 3 -13.63 -9.78 -2.12
CA LYS A 3 -12.80 -8.57 -2.19
C LYS A 3 -13.59 -7.42 -1.56
N VAL A 4 -13.27 -7.07 -0.33
CA VAL A 4 -13.91 -5.97 0.41
C VAL A 4 -13.08 -4.70 0.31
N LYS A 5 -13.74 -3.54 0.39
CA LYS A 5 -13.02 -2.26 0.46
C LYS A 5 -12.25 -2.18 1.77
N ILE A 6 -10.97 -1.80 1.70
CA ILE A 6 -10.19 -1.57 2.92
C ILE A 6 -10.73 -0.35 3.69
N PRO A 7 -10.59 -0.31 5.02
CA PRO A 7 -10.96 0.85 5.81
C PRO A 7 -10.16 2.09 5.39
N GLN A 8 -10.83 3.24 5.32
CA GLN A 8 -10.18 4.51 4.93
C GLN A 8 -9.19 5.00 6.01
N LYS A 9 -9.44 4.67 7.28
CA LYS A 9 -8.59 5.03 8.41
C LYS A 9 -8.45 3.82 9.32
N VAL A 10 -7.27 3.65 9.87
CA VAL A 10 -6.95 2.63 10.85
C VAL A 10 -6.20 3.30 12.00
N ASP A 11 -6.40 2.81 13.22
CA ASP A 11 -5.51 3.11 14.34
C ASP A 11 -4.40 2.05 14.31
N PRO A 12 -3.15 2.41 13.94
CA PRO A 12 -2.10 1.42 13.73
C PRO A 12 -1.71 0.70 15.01
N ARG A 13 -1.74 1.38 16.17
CA ARG A 13 -1.40 0.77 17.47
C ARG A 13 -2.46 -0.21 17.92
N TYR A 14 -3.73 0.17 17.83
CA TYR A 14 -4.83 -0.71 18.16
C TYR A 14 -4.88 -1.93 17.23
N THR A 15 -4.70 -1.70 15.93
CA THR A 15 -4.74 -2.75 14.89
C THR A 15 -3.57 -3.73 15.05
N ALA A 16 -2.37 -3.24 15.38
CA ALA A 16 -1.21 -4.06 15.67
C ALA A 16 -1.34 -4.85 16.98
N ALA A 17 -1.87 -4.23 18.04
CA ALA A 17 -2.12 -4.93 19.30
C ALA A 17 -3.11 -6.10 19.12
N LYS A 18 -4.05 -5.97 18.18
CA LYS A 18 -4.99 -7.03 17.80
C LYS A 18 -4.51 -7.95 16.68
N ARG A 19 -3.33 -7.70 16.10
CA ARG A 19 -2.75 -8.46 14.97
C ARG A 19 -3.75 -8.65 13.83
N LEU A 20 -4.41 -7.57 13.43
CA LEU A 20 -5.39 -7.63 12.35
C LEU A 20 -4.68 -7.57 11.00
N ASP A 21 -5.22 -8.31 10.04
CA ASP A 21 -4.84 -8.25 8.63
C ASP A 21 -6.00 -7.69 7.80
N TYR A 22 -5.69 -6.79 6.87
CA TYR A 22 -6.65 -6.29 5.89
C TYR A 22 -6.24 -6.75 4.49
N VAL A 23 -7.10 -7.59 3.91
CA VAL A 23 -7.02 -7.99 2.51
C VAL A 23 -8.23 -7.38 1.80
N GLY A 24 -7.98 -6.56 0.79
CA GLY A 24 -9.07 -5.85 0.13
C GLY A 24 -8.66 -5.12 -1.12
N ILE A 25 -9.50 -4.16 -1.51
CA ILE A 25 -9.28 -3.32 -2.69
C ILE A 25 -9.36 -1.83 -2.38
N ILE A 26 -8.62 -1.06 -3.16
CA ILE A 26 -8.82 0.37 -3.34
C ILE A 26 -9.46 0.57 -4.72
N PRO A 27 -10.67 1.16 -4.80
CA PRO A 27 -11.30 1.47 -6.07
C PRO A 27 -10.42 2.37 -6.93
N LYS A 28 -10.31 2.09 -8.22
CA LYS A 28 -9.46 2.86 -9.13
C LYS A 28 -9.81 4.35 -9.19
N GLU A 29 -11.06 4.71 -8.92
CA GLU A 29 -11.51 6.12 -8.88
C GLU A 29 -10.84 6.91 -7.75
N LYS A 30 -10.30 6.24 -6.72
CA LYS A 30 -9.55 6.89 -5.64
C LYS A 30 -8.07 7.11 -5.96
N LEU A 31 -7.58 6.63 -7.09
CA LEU A 31 -6.16 6.69 -7.48
C LEU A 31 -5.86 7.88 -8.40
N GLU A 32 -6.33 9.09 -8.03
CA GLU A 32 -6.27 10.31 -8.85
C GLU A 32 -4.85 10.62 -9.35
N ARG A 33 -3.84 10.50 -8.49
CA ARG A 33 -2.43 10.74 -8.83
C ARG A 33 -1.89 9.72 -9.85
N LEU A 34 -2.36 8.49 -9.80
CA LEU A 34 -1.97 7.46 -10.77
C LEU A 34 -2.70 7.68 -12.09
N GLN A 35 -3.99 7.99 -12.03
CA GLN A 35 -4.81 8.29 -13.20
C GLN A 35 -4.31 9.51 -13.98
N SER A 36 -3.65 10.48 -13.32
CA SER A 36 -3.09 11.65 -14.00
C SER A 36 -1.81 11.38 -14.81
N ILE A 37 -1.18 10.21 -14.63
CA ILE A 37 0.10 9.86 -15.29
C ILE A 37 0.00 8.65 -16.23
N VAL A 38 -1.08 7.88 -16.15
CA VAL A 38 -1.36 6.72 -17.02
C VAL A 38 -2.53 7.03 -17.95
N GLU A 39 -2.66 6.28 -19.03
CA GLU A 39 -3.82 6.40 -19.93
C GLU A 39 -5.08 5.87 -19.24
N GLU A 40 -4.98 4.68 -18.63
CA GLU A 40 -6.11 4.02 -18.00
C GLU A 40 -5.64 3.15 -16.83
N ILE A 41 -6.40 3.14 -15.74
CA ILE A 41 -6.30 2.12 -14.69
C ILE A 41 -7.30 1.00 -15.02
N VAL A 42 -6.77 -0.19 -15.31
CA VAL A 42 -7.54 -1.33 -15.83
C VAL A 42 -8.34 -2.00 -14.71
N GLU A 43 -7.77 -2.11 -13.51
CA GLU A 43 -8.37 -2.83 -12.38
C GLU A 43 -8.23 -2.07 -11.06
N ASP A 44 -9.14 -2.34 -10.11
CA ASP A 44 -9.01 -1.86 -8.74
C ASP A 44 -7.71 -2.37 -8.12
N ALA A 45 -7.06 -1.55 -7.30
CA ALA A 45 -5.80 -1.94 -6.70
C ALA A 45 -6.04 -2.93 -5.56
N GLU A 46 -5.42 -4.11 -5.68
CA GLU A 46 -5.41 -5.12 -4.63
C GLU A 46 -4.44 -4.71 -3.54
N VAL A 47 -4.89 -4.78 -2.27
CA VAL A 47 -4.12 -4.35 -1.12
C VAL A 47 -4.11 -5.44 -0.06
N ASN A 48 -2.92 -5.69 0.48
CA ASN A 48 -2.70 -6.51 1.66
C ASN A 48 -1.96 -5.66 2.70
N LEU A 49 -2.49 -5.59 3.91
CA LEU A 49 -1.86 -4.89 5.04
C LEU A 49 -1.86 -5.82 6.25
N THR A 50 -0.71 -5.90 6.91
CA THR A 50 -0.48 -6.64 8.15
C THR A 50 0.04 -5.68 9.20
N PHE A 51 -0.50 -5.81 10.41
CA PHE A 51 -0.19 -4.94 11.53
C PHE A 51 0.36 -5.79 12.66
N GLY A 52 1.54 -5.41 13.16
CA GLY A 52 2.22 -6.15 14.21
C GLY A 52 2.98 -5.25 15.15
N VAL A 53 3.37 -5.82 16.28
CA VAL A 53 4.39 -5.25 17.15
C VAL A 53 5.59 -6.15 17.04
N ASP A 54 6.73 -5.58 16.69
CA ASP A 54 7.97 -6.33 16.57
C ASP A 54 8.56 -6.71 17.95
N LEU A 55 9.71 -7.39 17.93
CA LEU A 55 10.40 -7.80 19.15
C LEU A 55 10.95 -6.61 19.97
N GLN A 56 11.14 -5.45 19.34
CA GLN A 56 11.60 -4.21 19.98
C GLN A 56 10.43 -3.39 20.54
N GLY A 57 9.19 -3.87 20.38
CA GLY A 57 8.00 -3.19 20.84
C GLY A 57 7.59 -2.00 19.95
N ILE A 58 8.03 -2.00 18.69
CA ILE A 58 7.68 -1.02 17.66
C ILE A 58 6.46 -1.51 16.91
N THR A 59 5.48 -0.62 16.73
CA THR A 59 4.33 -0.89 15.87
C THR A 59 4.77 -0.87 14.41
N ALA A 60 4.66 -1.98 13.70
CA ALA A 60 5.00 -2.09 12.29
C ALA A 60 3.72 -2.31 11.45
N ILE A 61 3.64 -1.57 10.36
CA ILE A 61 2.67 -1.78 9.28
C ILE A 61 3.46 -2.24 8.06
N GLU A 62 3.09 -3.41 7.55
CA GLU A 62 3.67 -3.97 6.33
C GLU A 62 2.58 -4.31 5.35
N GLY A 63 2.90 -4.28 4.06
CA GLY A 63 1.91 -4.61 3.06
C GLY A 63 2.38 -4.52 1.63
N SER A 64 1.44 -4.78 0.74
CA SER A 64 1.63 -4.67 -0.70
C SER A 64 0.39 -4.10 -1.36
N VAL A 65 0.61 -3.38 -2.45
CA VAL A 65 -0.44 -2.90 -3.34
C VAL A 65 -0.06 -3.20 -4.78
N GLY A 66 -1.04 -3.63 -5.59
CA GLY A 66 -0.82 -3.93 -7.00
C GLY A 66 -2.05 -3.61 -7.86
N THR A 67 -1.80 -3.20 -9.10
CA THR A 67 -2.84 -2.95 -10.12
C THR A 67 -2.23 -3.07 -11.52
N ALA A 68 -3.09 -3.15 -12.54
CA ALA A 68 -2.73 -3.08 -13.95
C ALA A 68 -3.18 -1.74 -14.55
N VAL A 69 -2.31 -1.14 -15.35
CA VAL A 69 -2.53 0.15 -16.02
C VAL A 69 -2.20 0.02 -17.50
N LYS A 70 -2.78 0.90 -18.32
CA LYS A 70 -2.33 1.16 -19.69
C LYS A 70 -1.52 2.44 -19.71
N CYS A 71 -0.36 2.37 -20.35
CA CYS A 71 0.53 3.51 -20.53
C CYS A 71 0.77 3.75 -22.01
N VAL A 72 1.07 5.00 -22.37
CA VAL A 72 1.57 5.36 -23.70
C VAL A 72 3.09 5.24 -23.70
N CYS A 73 3.62 4.45 -24.62
CA CYS A 73 5.06 4.33 -24.83
C CYS A 73 5.64 5.68 -25.31
N GLN A 74 6.54 6.28 -24.53
CA GLN A 74 7.16 7.57 -24.86
C GLN A 74 8.12 7.50 -26.07
N ARG A 75 8.38 6.32 -26.62
CA ARG A 75 9.24 6.12 -27.80
C ARG A 75 8.44 5.98 -29.10
N CYS A 76 7.37 5.18 -29.11
CA CYS A 76 6.58 4.93 -30.32
C CYS A 76 5.16 5.51 -30.29
N GLY A 77 4.68 5.95 -29.12
CA GLY A 77 3.32 6.47 -28.93
C GLY A 77 2.23 5.39 -28.83
N GLU A 78 2.59 4.10 -28.86
CA GLU A 78 1.63 3.00 -28.77
C GLU A 78 1.22 2.72 -27.32
N LEU A 79 0.00 2.21 -27.15
CA LEU A 79 -0.50 1.76 -25.86
C LEU A 79 0.05 0.39 -25.50
N PHE A 80 0.41 0.20 -24.23
CA PHE A 80 0.80 -1.09 -23.69
C PHE A 80 0.29 -1.29 -22.26
N ASP A 81 0.10 -2.55 -21.90
CA ASP A 81 -0.32 -2.94 -20.55
C ASP A 81 0.90 -3.07 -19.63
N LEU A 82 0.80 -2.50 -18.43
CA LEU A 82 1.83 -2.55 -17.40
C LEU A 82 1.21 -2.96 -16.07
N LYS A 83 1.78 -3.99 -15.45
CA LYS A 83 1.47 -4.34 -14.06
C LYS A 83 2.42 -3.62 -13.13
N ILE A 84 1.86 -2.87 -12.18
CA ILE A 84 2.64 -2.15 -11.17
C ILE A 84 2.33 -2.71 -9.79
N SER A 85 3.35 -2.74 -8.95
CA SER A 85 3.21 -3.12 -7.55
C SER A 85 4.16 -2.31 -6.69
N SER A 86 3.81 -2.15 -5.43
CA SER A 86 4.63 -1.45 -4.44
C SER A 86 4.51 -2.15 -3.10
N GLN A 87 5.60 -2.15 -2.35
CA GLN A 87 5.64 -2.59 -0.97
C GLN A 87 5.42 -1.40 -0.05
N ILE A 88 4.68 -1.63 1.03
CA ILE A 88 4.38 -0.64 2.04
C ILE A 88 5.07 -1.08 3.32
N ARG A 89 5.88 -0.19 3.90
CA ARG A 89 6.45 -0.34 5.23
C ARG A 89 6.31 1.00 5.94
N TYR A 90 5.79 0.98 7.15
CA TYR A 90 5.59 2.18 7.95
C TYR A 90 5.55 1.86 9.44
N THR A 91 6.02 2.80 10.25
CA THR A 91 5.89 2.77 11.70
C THR A 91 5.43 4.13 12.23
N PRO A 92 4.42 4.18 13.12
CA PRO A 92 4.05 5.41 13.82
C PRO A 92 4.98 5.73 15.00
N ASP A 93 5.88 4.82 15.40
CA ASP A 93 6.70 4.96 16.62
C ASP A 93 8.09 5.59 16.31
N LEU A 94 8.09 6.73 15.61
CA LEU A 94 9.29 7.42 15.10
C LEU A 94 10.36 7.67 16.18
N LYS A 95 9.96 8.09 17.38
CA LYS A 95 10.91 8.34 18.48
C LYS A 95 11.68 7.08 18.90
N LYS A 96 11.02 5.93 18.92
CA LYS A 96 11.69 4.66 19.26
C LYS A 96 12.66 4.25 18.16
N VAL A 97 12.29 4.50 16.90
CA VAL A 97 13.14 4.23 15.73
C VAL A 97 14.43 5.06 15.81
N GLU A 98 14.30 6.36 16.12
CA GLU A 98 15.44 7.26 16.34
C GLU A 98 16.31 6.81 17.53
N GLU A 99 15.70 6.48 18.67
CA GLU A 99 16.41 5.99 19.87
C GLU A 99 17.18 4.68 19.63
N LEU A 100 16.67 3.83 18.73
CA LEU A 100 17.28 2.55 18.36
C LEU A 100 18.28 2.68 17.19
N GLY A 101 18.47 3.88 16.63
CA GLY A 101 19.38 4.13 15.51
C GLY A 101 18.95 3.45 14.20
N LEU A 102 17.64 3.25 14.00
CA LEU A 102 17.07 2.56 12.84
C LEU A 102 16.62 3.56 11.76
N GLU A 103 17.53 4.41 11.30
CA GLU A 103 17.22 5.59 10.46
C GLU A 103 16.76 5.26 9.02
N ASP A 104 16.84 3.99 8.59
CA ASP A 104 16.55 3.53 7.23
C ASP A 104 15.19 2.77 7.06
N LEU A 105 14.27 2.83 8.04
CA LEU A 105 12.99 2.10 8.03
C LEU A 105 11.78 2.88 7.50
#